data_AF-A0A349JXU2-F1
#
_entry.id   AF-A0A349JXU2-F1
#
_cell.length_a   1.000
_cell.length_b   1.000
_cell.length_c   1.000
_cell.angle_alpha   90.00
_cell.angle_beta   90.00
_cell.angle_gamma   90.00
#
_symmetry.space_group_name_H-M   'P 1'
#
loop_
_entity.id
_entity.type
_entity.pdbx_description
1 polymer ?
#
loop_
_entity_poly.entity_id
_entity_poly.type
_entity_poly.pdbx_seq_one_letter_code
_entity_poly.pdbx_strand_id
1 'polypeptide(L)' 'MSLRGFHIVFIIVTTLLSLFLVGWAFFLAPVSAGLMRTLLMVAGIVGSIGFPIYGVYFYRKARKLIL' A
#
# COMPACT_ATOMS: atom_id res chain seq x y z
N MET A 1 1.23 9.39 -20.53
CA MET A 1 2.11 8.63 -19.61
C MET A 1 2.13 7.17 -20.03
N SER A 2 3.27 6.47 -19.92
CA SER A 2 3.27 5.03 -20.15
C SER A 2 2.41 4.34 -19.08
N LEU A 3 1.65 3.31 -19.45
CA LEU A 3 0.82 2.52 -18.53
C LEU A 3 1.63 2.05 -17.30
N ARG A 4 2.93 1.79 -17.50
CA ARG A 4 3.89 1.40 -16.46
C ARG A 4 4.14 2.50 -15.43
N GLY A 5 4.32 3.74 -15.88
CA GLY A 5 4.57 4.88 -14.98
C GLY A 5 3.37 5.14 -14.07
N PHE A 6 2.17 5.12 -14.64
CA PHE A 6 0.93 5.24 -13.87
C PHE A 6 0.80 4.13 -12.81
N HIS A 7 1.07 2.87 -13.19
CA HIS A 7 0.95 1.73 -12.29
C HIS A 7 1.92 1.81 -11.10
N ILE A 8 3.16 2.25 -11.33
CA ILE A 8 4.14 2.44 -10.25
C ILE A 8 3.72 3.56 -9.31
N VAL A 9 3.26 4.70 -9.84
CA VAL A 9 2.77 5.82 -9.02
C VAL A 9 1.58 5.37 -8.17
N PHE A 10 0.64 4.62 -8.76
CA PHE A 10 -0.50 4.06 -8.02
C PHE A 10 -0.04 3.21 -6.84
N ILE A 11 0.91 2.28 -7.06
CA ILE A 11 1.46 1.42 -6.01
C ILE A 11 2.13 2.23 -4.89
N ILE A 12 2.87 3.28 -5.23
CA ILE A 12 3.51 4.15 -4.24
C ILE A 12 2.45 4.86 -3.40
N VAL A 13 1.46 5.47 -4.04
CA VAL A 13 0.39 6.19 -3.35
C VAL A 13 -0.42 5.27 -2.44
N THR A 14 -0.78 4.06 -2.89
CA THR A 14 -1.51 3.10 -2.07
C THR A 14 -0.67 2.53 -0.92
N THR A 15 0.64 2.37 -1.11
CA THR A 15 1.57 2.00 -0.03
C THR A 15 1.63 3.07 1.04
N LEU A 16 1.82 4.34 0.64
CA LEU A 16 1.88 5.48 1.57
C LEU A 16 0.55 5.67 2.30
N LEU A 17 -0.58 5.52 1.60
CA LEU A 17 -1.90 5.54 2.21
C LEU A 17 -2.04 4.40 3.25
N SER A 18 -1.58 3.19 2.92
CA SER A 18 -1.63 2.06 3.85
C SER A 18 -0.79 2.31 5.10
N LEU A 19 0.43 2.84 4.95
CA LEU A 19 1.27 3.26 6.08
C LEU A 19 0.61 4.34 6.92
N PHE A 20 -0.01 5.34 6.29
CA PHE A 20 -0.77 6.36 6.97
C PHE A 20 -1.93 5.77 7.79
N LEU A 21 -2.68 4.82 7.22
CA LEU A 21 -3.78 4.16 7.92
C LEU A 21 -3.29 3.34 9.13
N VAL A 22 -2.16 2.62 9.02
CA VAL A 22 -1.55 1.95 10.17
C VAL A 22 -1.12 2.96 11.23
N GLY A 23 -0.44 4.03 10.82
CA GLY A 23 0.02 5.08 11.72
C GLY A 23 -1.15 5.75 12.43
N TRP A 24 -2.22 6.08 11.71
CA TRP A 24 -3.44 6.62 12.30
C TRP A 24 -4.07 5.63 13.27
N ALA A 25 -4.24 4.36 12.89
CA ALA A 25 -4.82 3.32 13.74
C ALA A 25 -4.01 3.04 15.02
N PHE A 26 -2.69 3.24 14.97
CA PHE A 26 -1.79 2.99 16.08
C PHE A 26 -1.63 4.21 17.01
N PHE A 27 -1.46 5.42 16.45
CA PHE A 27 -1.10 6.62 17.21
C PHE A 27 -2.27 7.58 17.46
N LEU A 28 -3.26 7.63 16.57
CA LEU A 28 -4.26 8.71 16.54
C LEU A 28 -5.70 8.21 16.70
N ALA A 29 -5.95 6.92 16.55
CA ALA A 29 -7.29 6.37 16.60
C ALA A 29 -7.91 6.56 18.00
N PRO A 30 -9.10 7.20 18.08
CA PRO A 30 -9.78 7.37 19.36
C PRO A 30 -10.23 6.02 19.91
N VAL A 31 -10.39 5.94 21.23
CA VAL A 31 -10.85 4.71 21.92
C VAL A 31 -12.22 4.24 21.39
N SER A 32 -13.07 5.17 20.98
CA SER A 32 -14.38 4.89 20.37
C SER A 32 -14.30 4.24 18.98
N ALA A 33 -13.13 4.24 18.31
CA ALA A 33 -12.99 3.68 16.97
C ALA A 33 -13.13 2.14 16.93
N GLY A 34 -12.99 1.45 18.07
CA GLY A 34 -13.30 0.01 18.25
C GLY A 34 -12.90 -0.86 17.05
N LEU A 35 -13.90 -1.37 16.33
CA LEU A 35 -13.74 -2.24 15.15
C LEU A 35 -13.02 -1.56 13.98
N MET A 36 -13.29 -0.28 13.72
CA MET A 36 -12.69 0.47 12.61
C MET A 36 -11.17 0.58 12.77
N ARG A 37 -10.69 0.79 14.01
CA ARG A 37 -9.25 0.80 14.32
C ARG A 37 -8.59 -0.53 13.94
N THR A 38 -9.18 -1.65 14.34
CA THR A 38 -8.65 -2.99 14.05
C THR A 38 -8.62 -3.27 12.54
N LEU A 39 -9.71 -2.94 11.83
CA LEU A 39 -9.79 -3.14 10.39
C LEU A 39 -8.73 -2.31 9.64
N LEU A 40 -8.58 -1.03 9.96
CA LEU A 40 -7.60 -0.16 9.32
C LEU A 40 -6.17 -0.56 9.66
N MET A 41 -5.92 -1.07 10.87
CA MET A 41 -4.62 -1.60 11.25
C MET A 41 -4.26 -2.84 10.45
N VAL A 42 -5.15 -3.83 10.36
CA VAL A 42 -4.91 -5.07 9.59
C VAL A 42 -4.78 -4.76 8.10
N ALA A 43 -5.73 -4.02 7.54
CA ALA A 43 -5.72 -3.66 6.13
C ALA A 43 -4.50 -2.80 5.76
N GLY A 44 -4.11 -1.86 6.64
CA GLY A 44 -2.93 -1.04 6.44
C GLY A 44 -1.62 -1.84 6.53
N ILE A 45 -1.51 -2.83 7.42
CA ILE A 45 -0.33 -3.70 7.49
C ILE A 45 -0.24 -4.56 6.23
N VAL A 46 -1.34 -5.19 5.84
CA VAL A 46 -1.41 -6.01 4.61
C VAL A 46 -1.09 -5.15 3.39
N GLY A 47 -1.64 -3.94 3.29
CA GLY A 47 -1.37 -3.01 2.19
C GLY A 47 0.06 -2.51 2.16
N SER A 48 0.63 -2.12 3.30
CA SER A 48 1.99 -1.57 3.38
C SER A 48 3.08 -2.59 3.01
N ILE A 49 2.81 -3.89 3.18
CA ILE A 49 3.72 -4.97 2.75
C ILE A 49 3.34 -5.48 1.34
N GLY A 50 2.05 -5.69 1.08
CA GLY A 50 1.56 -6.28 -0.14
C GLY A 50 1.81 -5.42 -1.38
N PHE A 51 1.59 -4.10 -1.29
CA PHE A 51 1.78 -3.20 -2.43
C PHE A 51 3.25 -3.10 -2.87
N PRO A 52 4.25 -2.93 -1.97
CA PRO A 52 5.66 -2.96 -2.37
C PRO A 52 6.09 -4.29 -3.00
N ILE A 53 5.66 -5.42 -2.42
CA ILE A 53 5.97 -6.75 -2.99
C ILE A 53 5.42 -6.82 -4.42
N TYR A 54 4.14 -6.50 -4.60
CA TYR A 54 3.50 -6.49 -5.92
C TYR A 54 4.20 -5.54 -6.91
N GLY A 55 4.60 -4.34 -6.46
CA GLY A 55 5.36 -3.38 -7.26
C GLY A 55 6.70 -3.90 -7.74
N VAL A 56 7.45 -4.59 -6.87
CA VAL A 56 8.72 -5.23 -7.24
C VAL A 56 8.48 -6.34 -8.27
N TYR A 57 7.46 -7.19 -8.08
CA TYR A 57 7.11 -8.23 -9.04
C TYR A 57 6.72 -7.65 -10.40
N PHE A 58 5.89 -6.61 -10.41
CA PHE A 58 5.48 -5.91 -11.64
C PHE A 58 6.68 -5.30 -12.35
N TYR A 59 7.56 -4.61 -11.64
CA TYR A 59 8.77 -4.02 -12.21
C TYR A 59 9.69 -5.07 -12.83
N ARG A 60 9.93 -6.19 -12.12
CA ARG A 60 10.74 -7.31 -12.62
C ARG A 60 10.14 -7.92 -13.88
N LYS A 61 8.81 -8.14 -13.92
CA LYS A 61 8.13 -8.71 -15.08
C LYS A 61 8.11 -7.73 -16.27
N ALA A 62 7.89 -6.45 -16.02
CA ALA A 62 7.88 -5.41 -17.05
C ALA A 62 9.26 -5.23 -17.70
N ARG A 63 10.37 -5.42 -16.96
CA ARG A 63 11.73 -5.41 -17.53
C ARG A 63 12.03 -6.65 -18.39
N LYS A 64 11.53 -7.84 -18.00
CA LYS A 64 11.72 -9.08 -18.77
C LYS A 64 10.99 -9.09 -20.13
N LEU A 65 9.96 -8.26 -20.32
CA LEU A 65 9.21 -8.16 -21.58
C LEU A 65 9.80 -7.16 -22.59
N ILE A 66 10.88 -6.45 -22.23
CA ILE A 66 11.57 -5.48 -23.11
C ILE A 66 12.93 -6.01 -23.61
N LEU A 67 13.38 -7.16 -23.14
CA LEU A 67 14.56 -7.90 -23.64
C LEU A 67 14.08 -9.09 -24.47
#